data_AF-A0A8D8GDM6-F1
#
_entry.id   AF-A0A8D8GDM6-F1
#
_cell.length_a   1.000
_cell.length_b   1.000
_cell.length_c   1.000
_cell.angle_alpha   90.00
_cell.angle_beta   90.00
_cell.angle_gamma   90.00
#
_symmetry.space_group_name_H-M   'P 1'
#
loop_
_entity.id
_entity.type
_entity.pdbx_description
1 polymer ?
#
loop_
_entity_poly.entity_id
_entity_poly.type
_entity_poly.pdbx_seq_one_letter_code
_entity_poly.pdbx_strand_id
1 'polypeptide(L)'
;MSRMTDKKERYNSFNDLTALTQCLVDRNILIDLRNETSVAGKITNVDGFMNISMENVVYIDELGKQFRMDEFMIYPRYIRYIHIPKELEIKPVLEQHFANLSGARKQQQKPVRRTYKMKRAQQNQLETLAENYLP
;
A
#
# COMPACT_ATOMS: atom_id res chain seq x y z
N MET A 1 0.39 3.30 -13.51
CA MET A 1 0.05 3.30 -12.07
C MET A 1 -1.46 3.17 -11.91
N SER A 2 -1.93 2.01 -11.46
CA SER A 2 -3.34 1.79 -11.13
C SER A 2 -3.73 2.66 -9.92
N ARG A 3 -4.80 3.43 -10.04
CA ARG A 3 -5.27 4.32 -8.96
C ARG A 3 -6.08 3.47 -8.00
N MET A 4 -5.54 3.15 -6.81
CA MET A 4 -6.29 2.47 -5.75
C MET A 4 -7.55 3.27 -5.40
N THR A 5 -8.71 2.74 -5.78
CA THR A 5 -10.01 3.41 -5.61
C THR A 5 -10.65 3.12 -4.26
N ASP A 6 -10.28 2.02 -3.60
CA ASP A 6 -10.85 1.64 -2.30
C ASP A 6 -10.06 2.24 -1.13
N LYS A 7 -10.79 2.84 -0.18
CA LYS A 7 -10.24 3.39 1.07
C LYS A 7 -9.58 2.30 1.91
N LYS A 8 -10.14 1.09 1.93
CA LYS A 8 -9.59 -0.03 2.71
C LYS A 8 -8.29 -0.53 2.10
N GLU A 9 -8.26 -0.71 0.79
CA GLU A 9 -7.07 -1.07 0.03
C GLU A 9 -5.93 -0.05 0.27
N ARG A 10 -6.24 1.25 0.18
CA ARG A 10 -5.28 2.31 0.47
C ARG A 10 -4.81 2.31 1.91
N TYR A 11 -5.70 2.03 2.88
CA TYR A 11 -5.33 1.93 4.29
C TYR A 11 -4.30 0.82 4.51
N ASN A 12 -4.55 -0.39 3.99
CA ASN A 12 -3.65 -1.51 4.16
C ASN A 12 -2.29 -1.23 3.49
N SER A 13 -2.30 -0.59 2.32
CA SER A 13 -1.08 -0.20 1.59
C SER A 13 -0.22 0.84 2.33
N PHE A 14 -0.77 1.53 3.32
CA PHE A 14 -0.03 2.51 4.13
C PHE A 14 0.33 1.99 5.52
N ASN A 15 -0.50 1.12 6.10
CA ASN A 15 -0.40 0.73 7.51
C ASN A 15 0.06 -0.72 7.70
N ASP A 16 0.00 -1.56 6.67
CA ASP A 16 0.42 -2.96 6.72
C ASP A 16 1.66 -3.19 5.85
N LEU A 17 2.30 -4.36 6.01
CA LEU A 17 3.47 -4.76 5.22
C LEU A 17 3.18 -4.99 3.73
N THR A 18 1.93 -4.88 3.28
CA THR A 18 1.57 -4.88 1.86
C THR A 18 2.36 -3.83 1.08
N ALA A 19 2.68 -2.69 1.70
CA ALA A 19 3.53 -1.65 1.13
C ALA A 19 4.90 -2.18 0.65
N LEU A 20 5.50 -3.09 1.42
CA LEU A 20 6.80 -3.68 1.09
C LEU A 20 6.70 -4.56 -0.16
N THR A 21 5.65 -5.37 -0.25
CA THR A 21 5.42 -6.22 -1.44
C THR A 21 5.11 -5.37 -2.67
N GLN A 22 4.38 -4.26 -2.52
CA GLN A 22 4.14 -3.30 -3.62
C GLN A 22 5.43 -2.66 -4.14
N CYS A 23 6.45 -2.49 -3.30
CA CYS A 23 7.77 -2.00 -3.72
C CYS A 23 8.52 -2.99 -4.64
N LEU A 24 8.05 -4.24 -4.73
CA LEU A 24 8.65 -5.29 -5.56
C LEU A 24 8.01 -5.40 -6.95
N VAL A 25 7.01 -4.57 -7.27
CA VAL A 25 6.42 -4.49 -8.62
C VAL A 25 7.52 -4.20 -9.65
N ASP A 26 7.38 -4.80 -10.83
CA ASP A 26 8.34 -4.78 -11.94
C ASP A 26 9.67 -5.53 -11.69
N ARG A 27 9.74 -6.38 -10.66
CA ARG A 27 10.92 -7.21 -10.36
C ARG A 27 10.62 -8.70 -10.47
N ASN A 28 11.64 -9.47 -10.85
CA ASN A 28 11.62 -10.93 -10.78
C ASN A 28 11.85 -11.37 -9.32
N ILE A 29 10.87 -12.05 -8.75
CA ILE A 29 10.85 -12.44 -7.33
C ILE A 29 10.52 -13.93 -7.23
N LEU A 30 11.20 -14.60 -6.28
CA LEU A 30 10.83 -15.93 -5.83
C LEU A 30 9.88 -15.80 -4.64
N ILE A 31 8.81 -16.59 -4.63
CA ILE A 31 7.80 -16.62 -3.58
C ILE A 31 7.59 -18.07 -3.17
N ASP A 32 7.79 -18.38 -1.90
CA ASP A 32 7.47 -19.69 -1.36
C ASP A 32 6.03 -19.69 -0.85
N LEU A 33 5.28 -20.70 -1.26
CA LEU A 33 3.89 -20.91 -0.88
C LEU A 33 3.79 -21.86 0.31
N ARG A 34 2.64 -21.82 0.99
CA ARG A 34 2.38 -22.60 2.21
C ARG A 34 2.28 -24.10 1.98
N ASN A 35 2.17 -24.55 0.75
CA ASN A 35 2.06 -25.96 0.37
C ASN A 35 3.41 -26.53 -0.10
N GLU A 36 4.55 -25.96 0.32
CA GLU A 36 5.90 -26.38 -0.08
C GLU A 36 6.17 -26.26 -1.60
N THR A 37 5.41 -25.40 -2.28
CA THR A 37 5.64 -25.07 -3.69
C THR A 37 6.17 -23.66 -3.81
N SER A 38 6.87 -23.35 -4.89
CA SER A 38 7.48 -22.03 -5.10
C SER A 38 7.10 -21.45 -6.44
N VAL A 39 7.08 -20.12 -6.53
CA VAL A 39 6.73 -19.37 -7.73
C VAL A 39 7.82 -18.35 -8.00
N ALA A 40 8.44 -18.43 -9.17
CA ALA A 40 9.42 -17.44 -9.62
C ALA A 40 8.89 -16.71 -10.84
N GLY A 41 8.91 -15.38 -10.86
CA GLY A 41 8.48 -14.60 -12.03
C GLY A 41 8.45 -13.11 -11.74
N LYS A 42 8.02 -12.31 -12.71
CA LYS A 42 7.95 -10.85 -12.57
C LYS A 42 6.63 -10.44 -11.93
N ILE A 43 6.67 -9.69 -10.84
CA ILE A 43 5.46 -9.11 -10.24
C ILE A 43 4.95 -7.96 -11.12
N THR A 44 3.71 -8.06 -11.58
CA THR A 44 3.05 -7.02 -12.39
C THR A 44 2.16 -6.10 -11.56
N ASN A 45 1.53 -6.63 -10.52
CA ASN A 45 0.68 -5.84 -9.62
C ASN A 45 0.58 -6.47 -8.23
N VAL A 46 0.41 -5.62 -7.22
CA VAL A 46 0.12 -6.03 -5.84
C VAL A 46 -0.98 -5.11 -5.32
N ASP A 47 -2.15 -5.66 -5.02
CA ASP A 47 -3.25 -4.87 -4.47
C ASP A 47 -3.06 -4.59 -2.97
N GLY A 48 -3.97 -3.81 -2.36
CA GLY A 48 -3.91 -3.53 -0.92
C GLY A 48 -4.29 -4.71 -0.02
N PHE A 49 -4.68 -5.85 -0.57
CA PHE A 49 -4.94 -7.08 0.17
C PHE A 49 -3.80 -8.10 0.02
N MET A 50 -2.70 -7.72 -0.64
CA MET A 50 -1.54 -8.57 -0.92
C MET A 50 -1.88 -9.74 -1.86
N ASN A 51 -2.88 -9.57 -2.73
CA ASN A 51 -2.98 -10.40 -3.91
C ASN A 51 -1.90 -9.98 -4.90
N ILE A 52 -1.10 -10.93 -5.37
CA ILE A 52 0.05 -10.70 -6.24
C ILE A 52 -0.28 -11.25 -7.63
N SER A 53 -0.20 -10.41 -8.65
CA SER A 53 -0.24 -10.80 -10.05
C SER A 53 1.18 -10.83 -10.60
N MET A 54 1.49 -11.88 -11.35
CA MET A 54 2.82 -12.12 -11.92
C MET A 54 2.73 -12.52 -13.39
N GLU A 55 3.79 -12.22 -14.14
CA GLU A 55 3.98 -12.63 -15.53
C GLU A 55 5.30 -13.40 -15.72
N ASN A 56 5.41 -14.19 -16.80
CA ASN A 56 6.58 -14.99 -17.13
C ASN A 56 7.03 -15.90 -15.97
N VAL A 57 6.09 -16.71 -15.48
CA VAL A 57 6.21 -17.45 -14.23
C VAL A 57 6.71 -18.87 -14.44
N VAL A 58 7.56 -19.32 -13.52
CA VAL A 58 7.91 -20.72 -13.31
C VAL A 58 7.35 -21.15 -11.96
N TYR A 59 6.34 -22.02 -12.01
CA TYR A 59 5.81 -22.72 -10.86
C TYR A 59 6.65 -23.97 -10.58
N ILE A 60 7.04 -24.18 -9.32
CA ILE A 60 7.90 -25.27 -8.87
C ILE A 60 7.08 -26.06 -7.84
N ASP A 61 6.74 -27.31 -8.17
CA ASP A 61 6.02 -28.17 -7.24
C ASP A 61 6.92 -28.70 -6.11
N GLU A 62 6.32 -29.42 -5.16
CA GLU A 62 7.00 -29.99 -3.99
C GLU A 62 8.08 -31.04 -4.36
N LEU A 63 8.06 -31.55 -5.59
CA LEU A 63 9.07 -32.48 -6.12
C LEU A 63 10.13 -31.75 -6.97
N GLY A 64 10.05 -30.42 -7.08
CA GLY A 64 10.96 -29.60 -7.86
C GLY A 64 10.66 -29.56 -9.36
N LYS A 65 9.52 -30.12 -9.81
CA LYS A 65 9.13 -30.07 -11.21
C LYS A 65 8.66 -28.66 -11.56
N GLN A 66 9.10 -28.20 -12.73
CA GLN A 66 8.88 -26.84 -13.19
C GLN A 66 7.79 -26.78 -14.25
N PHE A 67 6.89 -25.81 -14.10
CA PHE A 67 5.79 -25.54 -15.01
C PHE A 67 5.81 -24.06 -15.39
N ARG A 68 5.95 -23.77 -16.68
CA ARG A 68 5.92 -22.40 -17.19
C ARG A 68 4.48 -21.92 -17.36
N MET A 69 4.23 -20.68 -16.98
CA MET A 69 2.93 -20.03 -17.06
C MET A 69 3.13 -18.57 -17.49
N ASP A 70 2.28 -18.09 -18.39
CA ASP A 70 2.37 -16.70 -18.86
C ASP A 70 1.92 -15.72 -17.78
N GLU A 71 0.83 -16.06 -17.08
CA GLU A 71 0.23 -15.29 -15.99
C GLU A 71 -0.02 -16.17 -14.76
N PHE A 72 0.18 -15.62 -13.57
CA PHE A 72 -0.10 -16.31 -12.31
C PHE A 72 -0.60 -15.33 -11.25
N MET A 73 -1.55 -15.75 -10.43
CA MET A 73 -2.08 -14.95 -9.33
C MET A 73 -1.99 -15.70 -8.01
N ILE A 74 -1.43 -15.04 -7.00
CA ILE A 74 -1.23 -15.60 -5.66
C ILE A 74 -2.11 -14.83 -4.67
N TYR A 75 -2.92 -15.56 -3.92
CA TYR A 75 -3.67 -15.01 -2.79
C TYR A 75 -2.80 -14.97 -1.52
N PRO A 76 -2.97 -13.97 -0.64
CA PRO A 76 -2.15 -13.79 0.56
C PRO A 76 -2.16 -15.00 1.50
N ARG A 77 -3.27 -15.75 1.54
CA ARG A 77 -3.41 -16.96 2.36
C ARG A 77 -2.44 -18.08 1.96
N TYR A 78 -1.92 -18.06 0.73
CA TYR A 78 -0.99 -19.06 0.23
C TYR A 78 0.47 -18.62 0.36
N ILE A 79 0.75 -17.35 0.68
CA ILE A 79 2.12 -16.85 0.79
C ILE A 79 2.73 -17.32 2.11
N ARG A 80 3.97 -17.81 2.04
CA ARG A 80 4.82 -18.08 3.19
C ARG A 80 6.00 -17.10 3.24
N TYR A 81 6.79 -17.04 2.17
CA TYR A 81 7.95 -16.15 2.07
C TYR A 81 7.98 -15.44 0.73
N ILE A 82 8.43 -14.18 0.75
CA ILE A 82 8.72 -13.38 -0.43
C ILE A 82 10.21 -13.07 -0.36
N HIS A 83 10.97 -13.53 -1.36
CA HIS A 83 12.42 -13.37 -1.38
C HIS A 83 12.78 -11.96 -1.86
N ILE A 84 13.28 -11.13 -0.95
CA ILE A 84 13.67 -9.75 -1.25
C ILE A 84 15.06 -9.74 -1.91
N PRO A 85 15.25 -9.09 -3.06
CA PRO A 85 16.56 -8.97 -3.70
C PRO A 85 17.57 -8.25 -2.80
N LYS A 86 18.82 -8.72 -2.79
CA LYS A 86 19.87 -8.19 -1.89
C LYS A 86 20.24 -6.75 -2.19
N GLU A 87 20.13 -6.35 -3.45
CA GLU A 87 20.36 -5.01 -3.95
C GLU A 87 19.26 -4.00 -3.56
N LEU A 88 18.14 -4.48 -3.00
CA LEU A 88 17.04 -3.62 -2.60
C LEU A 88 17.22 -3.13 -1.17
N GLU A 89 17.63 -1.88 -1.02
CA GLU A 89 17.56 -1.21 0.28
C GLU A 89 16.09 -0.90 0.63
N ILE A 90 15.55 -1.62 1.60
CA ILE A 90 14.12 -1.59 1.94
C ILE A 90 13.66 -0.18 2.36
N LYS A 91 14.40 0.46 3.26
CA LYS A 91 14.01 1.74 3.86
C LYS A 91 13.80 2.86 2.81
N PRO A 92 14.77 3.21 1.95
CA PRO A 92 14.58 4.30 0.99
C PRO A 92 13.47 4.02 -0.01
N VAL A 93 13.32 2.77 -0.45
CA VAL A 93 12.28 2.38 -1.40
C VAL A 93 10.89 2.53 -0.77
N LEU A 94 10.74 2.12 0.48
CA LEU A 94 9.48 2.24 1.21
C LEU A 94 9.11 3.70 1.50
N GLU A 95 10.08 4.55 1.88
CA GLU A 95 9.87 6.00 2.05
C GLU A 95 9.42 6.66 0.74
N GLN A 96 10.03 6.30 -0.40
CA GLN A 96 9.62 6.77 -1.72
C GLN A 96 8.21 6.29 -2.08
N HIS A 97 7.87 5.04 -1.77
CA HIS A 97 6.53 4.49 -2.00
C HIS A 97 5.46 5.26 -1.21
N PHE A 98 5.71 5.54 0.07
CA PHE A 98 4.82 6.36 0.89
C PHE A 98 4.73 7.81 0.42
N ALA A 99 5.81 8.39 -0.09
CA ALA A 99 5.79 9.72 -0.69
C ALA A 99 4.88 9.76 -1.93
N ASN A 100 4.90 8.72 -2.78
CA ASN A 100 4.03 8.60 -3.94
C ASN A 100 2.55 8.40 -3.56
N LEU A 101 2.29 7.52 -2.58
CA LEU A 101 0.94 7.31 -2.03
C LEU A 101 0.36 8.58 -1.40
N SER A 102 1.16 9.31 -0.62
CA SER A 102 0.76 10.55 0.06
C SER A 102 0.75 11.77 -0.86
N GLY A 103 1.48 11.75 -1.98
CA GLY A 103 1.41 12.77 -3.04
C GLY A 103 0.00 12.96 -3.60
N ALA A 104 -0.84 11.92 -3.58
CA ALA A 104 -2.26 12.02 -3.90
C ALA A 104 -3.06 12.91 -2.92
N ARG A 105 -2.58 13.15 -1.68
CA ARG A 105 -3.16 14.09 -0.70
C ARG A 105 -2.72 15.55 -0.93
N LYS A 106 -1.72 15.81 -1.78
CA LYS A 106 -1.45 17.18 -2.26
C LYS A 106 -2.44 17.63 -3.33
N GLN A 107 -3.52 16.88 -3.59
CA GLN A 107 -4.73 17.45 -4.15
C GLN A 107 -5.34 18.38 -3.11
N GLN A 108 -4.88 19.63 -3.17
CA GLN A 108 -5.51 20.84 -2.66
C GLN A 108 -6.38 20.58 -1.42
N GLN A 109 -5.83 20.85 -0.23
CA GLN A 109 -6.70 21.30 0.86
C GLN A 109 -7.40 22.56 0.35
N LYS A 110 -8.49 22.40 -0.42
CA LYS A 110 -9.41 23.49 -0.70
C LYS A 110 -9.85 23.96 0.68
N PRO A 111 -9.79 25.26 0.97
CA PRO A 111 -10.17 25.76 2.28
C PRO A 111 -11.56 25.22 2.61
N VAL A 112 -11.64 24.35 3.60
CA VAL A 112 -12.90 23.76 4.04
C VAL A 112 -13.76 24.95 4.46
N ARG A 113 -14.89 25.18 3.77
CA ARG A 113 -15.82 26.25 4.14
C ARG A 113 -16.18 26.04 5.62
N ARG A 114 -15.89 27.03 6.46
CA ARG A 114 -16.18 26.96 7.91
C ARG A 114 -17.64 26.54 8.10
N THR A 115 -17.85 25.42 8.78
CA THR A 115 -19.19 24.93 9.10
C THR A 115 -19.87 25.92 10.05
N TYR A 116 -21.21 25.91 10.08
CA TYR A 116 -21.98 26.74 11.01
C TYR A 116 -21.55 26.53 12.47
N LYS A 117 -21.26 25.26 12.85
CA LYS A 117 -20.76 24.91 14.18
C LYS A 117 -19.40 25.54 14.49
N MET A 118 -18.47 25.53 13.53
CA MET A 118 -17.16 26.18 13.68
C MET A 118 -17.29 27.70 13.86
N LYS A 119 -18.14 28.35 13.05
CA LYS A 119 -18.37 29.80 13.17
C LYS A 119 -18.97 30.16 14.53
N ARG A 120 -19.98 29.41 14.97
CA ARG A 120 -20.65 29.63 16.26
C ARG A 120 -19.69 29.41 17.44
N ALA A 121 -18.88 28.36 17.40
CA ALA A 121 -17.88 28.10 18.44
C ALA A 121 -16.85 29.24 18.55
N GLN A 122 -16.39 29.76 17.41
CA GLN A 122 -15.44 30.88 17.38
C GLN A 122 -16.07 32.18 17.90
N GLN A 123 -17.33 32.44 17.55
CA GLN A 123 -18.09 33.60 18.03
C GLN A 123 -18.26 33.54 19.56
N ASN A 124 -18.74 32.40 20.08
CA ASN A 124 -18.90 32.20 21.52
C ASN A 124 -17.56 32.34 22.26
N GLN A 125 -16.46 31.83 21.69
CA GLN A 125 -15.14 31.98 22.29
C GLN A 125 -14.70 33.45 22.38
N LEU A 126 -14.97 34.26 21.35
CA LEU A 126 -14.68 35.69 21.36
C LEU A 126 -15.55 36.44 22.37
N GLU A 127 -16.83 36.08 22.48
CA GLU A 127 -17.75 36.66 23.48
C GLU A 127 -17.29 36.32 24.91
N THR A 128 -16.96 35.05 25.19
CA THR A 128 -16.41 34.65 26.48
C THR A 128 -15.10 35.36 26.80
N LEU A 129 -14.20 35.54 25.83
CA LEU A 129 -12.99 36.32 26.03
C LEU A 129 -13.32 37.79 26.32
N ALA A 130 -14.22 38.42 25.57
CA ALA A 130 -14.62 39.80 25.81
C ALA A 130 -15.24 40.02 27.20
N GLU A 131 -16.09 39.09 27.65
CA GLU A 131 -16.68 39.11 29.00
C GLU A 131 -15.62 38.97 30.11
N ASN A 132 -14.60 38.14 29.90
CA ASN A 132 -13.55 37.89 30.90
C ASN A 132 -12.40 38.92 30.88
N TYR A 133 -12.35 39.81 29.88
CA TYR A 133 -11.31 40.83 29.73
C TYR A 133 -11.85 42.28 29.78
N LEU A 134 -13.09 42.48 30.22
CA LEU A 134 -13.58 43.81 30.59
C LEU A 134 -13.03 44.19 31.99
N PRO A 135 -12.36 45.35 32.14
CA PRO A 135 -11.87 45.85 33.43
C PRO A 135 -13.00 46.26 34.37
#